data_AF-A0AA88LFY9-F1
#
_entry.id   AF-A0AA88LFY9-F1
#
_cell.length_a   1.000
_cell.length_b   1.000
_cell.length_c   1.000
_cell.angle_alpha   90.00
_cell.angle_beta   90.00
_cell.angle_gamma   90.00
#
_symmetry.space_group_name_H-M   'P 1'
#
loop_
_entity.id
_entity.type
_entity.pdbx_description
1 polymer ?
#
loop_
_entity_poly.entity_id
_entity_poly.type
_entity_poly.pdbx_seq_one_letter_code
_entity_poly.pdbx_strand_id
1 'polypeptide(L)'
;MDTMTSAPWSKKRVTYSSAYPHGFLFEALVDLKAGIQGFAAVDNIEFSSGSCEGECDFNAGTCDWTNKGGDFEWSIARTTSKTLTGPLTDQAASAGNPTGGGYAFIDSSTPRREGQTARLESPELSLENPVCFSFWINMYGEGIGRLR
;
A
#
# COMPACT_ATOMS: atom_id res chain seq x y z
N MET A 1 28.93 8.97 -7.73
CA MET A 1 27.84 9.89 -7.34
C MET A 1 26.70 9.00 -6.90
N ASP A 2 26.73 8.56 -5.63
CA ASP A 2 25.72 7.69 -5.05
C ASP A 2 24.85 8.52 -4.10
N THR A 3 23.67 8.90 -4.58
CA THR A 3 22.63 9.52 -3.76
C THR A 3 21.30 8.86 -4.07
N MET A 4 21.05 7.69 -3.48
CA MET A 4 19.71 7.13 -3.36
C MET A 4 19.62 6.33 -2.06
N THR A 5 18.97 6.90 -1.05
CA THR A 5 18.67 6.18 0.19
C THR A 5 17.17 5.91 0.25
N SER A 6 16.62 5.03 -0.58
CA SER A 6 15.26 4.52 -0.38
C SER A 6 15.22 3.56 0.82
N ALA A 7 14.11 3.54 1.56
CA ALA A 7 13.92 2.56 2.63
C ALA A 7 13.64 1.17 2.01
N PRO A 8 14.22 0.08 2.54
CA PRO A 8 13.96 -1.27 2.04
C PRO A 8 12.53 -1.72 2.38
N TRP A 9 11.88 -2.41 1.44
CA TRP A 9 10.60 -3.07 1.66
C TRP A 9 10.69 -4.09 2.81
N SER A 10 9.67 -4.15 3.67
CA SER A 10 9.63 -5.09 4.80
C SER A 10 8.34 -5.91 4.77
N LYS A 11 8.46 -7.25 4.67
CA LYS A 11 7.28 -8.14 4.71
C LYS A 11 6.71 -8.21 6.12
N LYS A 12 5.41 -7.93 6.26
CA LYS A 12 4.63 -8.17 7.48
C LYS A 12 3.68 -9.34 7.25
N ARG A 13 3.48 -10.15 8.30
CA ARG A 13 2.61 -11.34 8.30
C ARG A 13 1.79 -11.36 9.56
N VAL A 14 0.48 -11.56 9.41
CA VAL A 14 -0.46 -11.71 10.52
C VAL A 14 -1.30 -12.95 10.27
N THR A 15 -1.40 -13.82 11.28
CA THR A 15 -2.34 -14.95 11.28
C THR A 15 -3.66 -14.48 11.87
N TYR A 16 -4.76 -14.69 11.15
CA TYR A 16 -6.07 -14.19 11.55
C TYR A 16 -7.20 -15.15 11.13
N SER A 17 -8.27 -15.19 11.92
CA SER A 17 -9.54 -15.83 11.55
C SER A 17 -10.72 -15.10 12.19
N SER A 18 -11.88 -15.13 11.53
CA SER A 18 -13.14 -14.57 12.04
C SER A 18 -14.31 -15.46 11.64
N ALA A 19 -15.33 -15.54 12.49
CA ALA A 19 -16.58 -16.23 12.19
C ALA A 19 -17.61 -15.35 11.45
N TYR A 20 -17.28 -14.07 11.20
CA TYR A 20 -18.18 -13.10 10.60
C TYR A 20 -17.49 -12.37 9.43
N PRO A 21 -18.26 -11.92 8.41
CA PRO A 21 -17.74 -11.04 7.37
C PRO A 21 -17.08 -9.78 7.97
N HIS A 22 -15.89 -9.47 7.49
CA HIS A 22 -15.07 -8.35 7.97
C HIS A 22 -14.05 -7.98 6.88
N GLY A 23 -13.35 -6.87 7.06
CA GLY A 23 -12.24 -6.44 6.20
C GLY A 23 -11.03 -6.01 7.02
N PHE A 24 -9.89 -5.88 6.34
CA PHE A 24 -8.67 -5.28 6.91
C PHE A 24 -8.63 -3.80 6.54
N LEU A 25 -8.34 -2.95 7.52
CA LEU A 25 -8.09 -1.53 7.30
C LEU A 25 -6.58 -1.29 7.40
N PHE A 26 -6.06 -0.45 6.52
CA PHE A 26 -4.73 0.15 6.59
C PHE A 26 -4.85 1.68 6.79
N GLU A 27 -4.64 2.19 7.99
CA GLU A 27 -4.85 3.59 8.36
C GLU A 27 -3.52 4.32 8.64
N ALA A 28 -3.10 5.11 7.67
CA ALA A 28 -1.92 5.95 7.80
C ALA A 28 -2.12 7.17 8.71
N LEU A 29 -1.13 7.50 9.55
CA LEU A 29 -1.13 8.74 10.34
C LEU A 29 0.04 9.59 9.97
N VAL A 30 -0.16 10.85 9.64
CA VAL A 30 0.96 11.79 9.50
C VAL A 30 1.49 12.22 10.88
N ASP A 31 2.82 12.22 11.10
CA ASP A 31 3.48 12.80 12.27
C ASP A 31 4.57 13.77 11.80
N LEU A 32 4.25 15.06 11.67
CA LEU A 32 5.16 16.07 11.14
C LEU A 32 6.17 16.57 12.19
N LYS A 33 6.93 15.68 12.80
CA LYS A 33 8.05 16.12 13.65
C LYS A 33 9.08 16.86 12.81
N ALA A 34 9.32 18.13 13.18
CA ALA A 34 10.29 19.03 12.56
C ALA A 34 10.06 19.39 11.07
N GLY A 35 8.85 19.18 10.54
CA GLY A 35 8.47 19.68 9.21
C GLY A 35 9.10 18.93 8.03
N ILE A 36 9.50 17.68 8.23
CA ILE A 36 10.15 16.88 7.21
C ILE A 36 9.10 15.96 6.53
N GLN A 37 9.33 15.55 5.26
CA GLN A 37 8.37 14.92 4.34
C GLN A 37 8.60 13.45 4.01
N GLY A 38 7.53 12.73 3.62
CA GLY A 38 7.44 11.27 3.73
C GLY A 38 6.28 10.53 3.15
N PHE A 39 6.38 9.20 3.23
CA PHE A 39 5.58 8.34 2.37
C PHE A 39 5.29 6.98 2.99
N ALA A 40 4.10 6.43 2.71
CA ALA A 40 3.58 5.13 3.14
C ALA A 40 3.05 4.41 1.91
N ALA A 41 3.31 3.13 1.72
CA ALA A 41 2.68 2.37 0.63
C ALA A 41 2.43 0.95 1.06
N VAL A 42 1.55 0.23 0.37
CA VAL A 42 1.24 -1.18 0.59
C VAL A 42 1.16 -1.85 -0.79
N ASP A 43 1.52 -3.12 -0.92
CA ASP A 43 1.74 -3.87 -2.15
C ASP A 43 1.73 -5.40 -1.85
N ASN A 44 1.87 -6.32 -2.82
CA ASN A 44 1.51 -7.77 -2.82
C ASN A 44 0.73 -8.27 -1.60
N ILE A 45 -0.50 -7.77 -1.51
CA ILE A 45 -1.45 -8.15 -0.50
C ILE A 45 -1.93 -9.61 -0.77
N GLU A 46 -1.39 -10.61 -0.07
CA GLU A 46 -1.64 -12.05 -0.22
C GLU A 46 -2.40 -12.60 0.99
N PHE A 47 -3.52 -13.27 0.80
CA PHE A 47 -4.16 -14.11 1.82
C PHE A 47 -3.83 -15.58 1.51
N SER A 48 -3.16 -16.30 2.42
CA SER A 48 -2.78 -17.70 2.17
C SER A 48 -3.44 -18.70 3.12
N SER A 49 -4.45 -19.40 2.59
CA SER A 49 -4.79 -20.80 2.93
C SER A 49 -5.54 -21.44 1.75
N GLY A 50 -4.95 -22.40 1.04
CA GLY A 50 -5.52 -22.85 -0.23
C GLY A 50 -5.55 -21.74 -1.30
N SER A 51 -6.35 -21.93 -2.37
CA SER A 51 -6.56 -21.09 -3.57
C SER A 51 -6.19 -19.59 -3.46
N CYS A 52 -5.54 -19.03 -4.48
CA CYS A 52 -5.15 -17.60 -4.60
C CYS A 52 -6.36 -16.65 -4.79
N GLU A 53 -7.39 -16.77 -3.96
CA GLU A 53 -8.48 -15.79 -3.89
C GLU A 53 -8.02 -14.56 -3.09
N GLY A 54 -8.00 -13.40 -3.72
CA GLY A 54 -7.72 -12.11 -3.06
C GLY A 54 -6.33 -11.50 -3.31
N GLU A 55 -5.50 -12.09 -4.19
CA GLU A 55 -4.27 -11.44 -4.67
C GLU A 55 -4.62 -10.27 -5.60
N CYS A 56 -4.10 -9.08 -5.31
CA CYS A 56 -4.20 -7.93 -6.20
C CYS A 56 -2.83 -7.28 -6.43
N ASP A 57 -2.38 -7.31 -7.67
CA ASP A 57 -1.12 -6.74 -8.14
C ASP A 57 -1.31 -5.36 -8.81
N PHE A 58 -2.53 -4.83 -8.80
CA PHE A 58 -2.98 -3.59 -9.46
C PHE A 58 -2.57 -3.44 -10.95
N ASN A 59 -2.19 -4.53 -11.62
CA ASN A 59 -1.67 -4.48 -12.98
C ASN A 59 -2.80 -4.20 -13.99
N ALA A 60 -3.94 -4.87 -13.84
CA ALA A 60 -5.08 -4.79 -14.73
C ALA A 60 -6.25 -3.92 -14.21
N GLY A 61 -6.16 -3.41 -12.99
CA GLY A 61 -7.25 -2.66 -12.34
C GLY A 61 -7.13 -2.70 -10.82
N THR A 62 -8.21 -2.37 -10.10
CA THR A 62 -8.19 -2.30 -8.63
C THR A 62 -8.54 -3.62 -7.95
N CYS A 63 -8.87 -4.69 -8.69
CA CYS A 63 -9.33 -5.97 -8.13
C CYS A 63 -10.45 -5.78 -7.07
N ASP A 64 -11.42 -4.93 -7.38
CA ASP A 64 -12.54 -4.53 -6.51
C ASP A 64 -12.16 -3.81 -5.21
N TRP A 65 -10.90 -3.42 -5.05
CA TRP A 65 -10.52 -2.46 -4.01
C TRP A 65 -11.11 -1.08 -4.33
N THR A 66 -11.64 -0.41 -3.31
CA THR A 66 -12.36 0.86 -3.46
C THR A 66 -11.90 1.93 -2.48
N ASN A 67 -11.97 3.19 -2.90
CA ASN A 67 -11.75 4.33 -2.00
C ASN A 67 -12.94 4.48 -1.04
N LYS A 68 -12.67 4.63 0.27
CA LYS A 68 -13.71 4.71 1.30
C LYS A 68 -13.62 5.93 2.21
N GLY A 69 -14.18 7.05 1.74
CA GLY A 69 -14.57 8.18 2.60
C GLY A 69 -13.45 8.80 3.43
N GLY A 70 -12.24 8.91 2.86
CA GLY A 70 -11.15 9.71 3.43
C GLY A 70 -11.23 11.18 3.01
N ASP A 71 -10.30 11.99 3.49
CA ASP A 71 -10.08 13.37 3.04
C ASP A 71 -9.60 13.44 1.58
N PHE A 72 -9.03 12.34 1.08
CA PHE A 72 -8.62 12.15 -0.31
C PHE A 72 -8.53 10.67 -0.69
N GLU A 73 -8.26 10.41 -1.96
CA GLU A 73 -8.32 9.09 -2.58
C GLU A 73 -6.93 8.53 -2.90
N TRP A 74 -6.81 7.21 -2.81
CA TRP A 74 -5.71 6.43 -3.37
C TRP A 74 -5.80 6.44 -4.90
N SER A 75 -4.65 6.55 -5.54
CA SER A 75 -4.48 6.48 -6.99
C SER A 75 -3.71 5.22 -7.38
N ILE A 76 -3.89 4.74 -8.61
CA ILE A 76 -3.13 3.60 -9.14
C ILE A 76 -2.05 4.11 -10.09
N ALA A 77 -0.84 3.60 -9.96
CA ALA A 77 0.25 3.84 -10.89
C ALA A 77 1.01 2.55 -11.22
N ARG A 78 1.71 2.55 -12.35
CA ARG A 78 2.66 1.49 -12.74
C ARG A 78 4.11 1.97 -12.66
N THR A 79 4.31 3.28 -12.71
CA THR A 79 5.59 3.96 -12.55
C THR A 79 5.31 5.36 -12.02
N THR A 80 6.27 5.95 -11.32
CA THR A 80 6.20 7.34 -10.91
C THR A 80 7.43 8.09 -11.39
N SER A 81 7.22 9.30 -11.91
CA SER A 81 8.30 10.25 -12.19
C SER A 81 8.75 11.00 -10.93
N LYS A 82 8.07 10.78 -9.78
CA LYS A 82 8.43 11.39 -8.49
C LYS A 82 9.53 10.59 -7.80
N THR A 83 10.73 10.76 -8.33
CA THR A 83 11.98 10.09 -7.91
C THR A 83 12.37 10.36 -6.45
N LEU A 84 11.80 11.38 -5.81
CA LEU A 84 12.16 11.82 -4.45
C LEU A 84 11.25 11.28 -3.34
N THR A 85 10.04 10.78 -3.66
CA THR A 85 9.05 10.41 -2.63
C THR A 85 8.30 9.11 -2.92
N GLY A 86 8.35 8.56 -4.14
CA GLY A 86 7.67 7.30 -4.48
C GLY A 86 8.59 6.29 -5.16
N PRO A 87 8.17 5.01 -5.24
CA PRO A 87 8.96 3.96 -5.87
C PRO A 87 8.96 4.12 -7.41
N LEU A 88 10.15 4.13 -8.02
CA LEU A 88 10.33 4.30 -9.47
C LEU A 88 9.57 3.25 -10.30
N THR A 89 9.44 2.05 -9.75
CA THR A 89 8.77 0.89 -10.34
C THR A 89 7.93 0.19 -9.28
N ASP A 90 6.96 -0.63 -9.70
CA ASP A 90 6.24 -1.55 -8.82
C ASP A 90 7.18 -2.62 -8.21
N GLN A 91 6.68 -3.38 -7.23
CA GLN A 91 7.48 -4.39 -6.53
C GLN A 91 7.98 -5.49 -7.47
N ALA A 92 7.16 -5.99 -8.40
CA ALA A 92 7.55 -7.07 -9.31
C ALA A 92 8.67 -6.62 -10.26
N ALA A 93 8.57 -5.40 -10.80
CA ALA A 93 9.64 -4.78 -11.59
C ALA A 93 10.91 -4.56 -10.76
N SER A 94 10.80 -4.17 -9.48
CA SER A 94 11.96 -4.02 -8.60
C SER A 94 12.67 -5.35 -8.30
N ALA A 95 11.96 -6.48 -8.43
CA ALA A 95 12.48 -7.83 -8.26
C ALA A 95 13.03 -8.47 -9.55
N GLY A 96 13.11 -7.70 -10.64
CA GLY A 96 13.64 -8.17 -11.92
C GLY A 96 12.61 -8.80 -12.86
N ASN A 97 11.31 -8.64 -12.60
CA ASN A 97 10.24 -8.97 -13.54
C ASN A 97 9.75 -7.69 -14.25
N PRO A 98 10.31 -7.32 -15.41
CA PRO A 98 10.00 -6.06 -16.10
C PRO A 98 8.61 -6.03 -16.73
N THR A 99 7.89 -7.16 -16.71
CA THR A 99 6.56 -7.33 -17.29
C THR A 99 5.50 -7.43 -16.20
N GLY A 100 5.13 -6.28 -15.63
CA GLY A 100 3.79 -6.11 -15.06
C GLY A 100 3.72 -5.94 -13.55
N GLY A 101 2.81 -5.05 -13.17
CA GLY A 101 2.52 -4.66 -11.80
C GLY A 101 1.98 -3.23 -11.78
N GLY A 102 1.08 -2.96 -10.85
CA GLY A 102 0.71 -1.62 -10.45
C GLY A 102 0.81 -1.53 -8.93
N TYR A 103 0.60 -0.33 -8.40
CA TYR A 103 0.46 -0.14 -6.98
C TYR A 103 -0.54 0.96 -6.70
N ALA A 104 -1.27 0.81 -5.60
CA ALA A 104 -2.04 1.90 -5.02
C ALA A 104 -1.09 2.82 -4.23
N PHE A 105 -1.18 4.13 -4.47
CA PHE A 105 -0.38 5.12 -3.77
C PHE A 105 -1.19 6.34 -3.35
N ILE A 106 -0.59 7.07 -2.41
CA ILE A 106 -0.99 8.42 -2.02
C ILE A 106 0.21 9.34 -2.13
N ASP A 107 -0.05 10.63 -2.31
CA ASP A 107 1.01 11.65 -2.37
C ASP A 107 0.70 12.76 -1.37
N SER A 108 1.61 12.98 -0.42
CA SER A 108 1.52 13.98 0.65
C SER A 108 1.87 15.41 0.19
N SER A 109 2.21 15.62 -1.08
CA SER A 109 2.46 16.96 -1.63
C SER A 109 1.22 17.85 -1.60
N THR A 110 1.45 19.17 -1.67
CA THR A 110 0.40 20.19 -1.74
C THR A 110 -0.67 19.78 -2.77
N PRO A 111 -1.97 19.79 -2.41
CA PRO A 111 -2.58 20.53 -1.30
C PRO A 111 -2.86 19.71 -0.01
N ARG A 112 -2.20 18.56 0.20
CA ARG A 112 -2.43 17.76 1.42
C ARG A 112 -2.04 18.50 2.70
N ARG A 113 -2.76 18.22 3.78
CA ARG A 113 -2.58 18.82 5.11
C ARG A 113 -2.38 17.74 6.16
N GLU A 114 -1.68 18.10 7.24
CA GLU A 114 -1.49 17.22 8.39
C GLU A 114 -2.84 16.73 8.94
N GLY A 115 -2.89 15.45 9.31
CA GLY A 115 -4.09 14.79 9.82
C GLY A 115 -5.08 14.32 8.74
N GLN A 116 -4.88 14.64 7.46
CA GLN A 116 -5.70 14.09 6.38
C GLN A 116 -5.44 12.60 6.17
N THR A 117 -6.49 11.87 5.82
CA THR A 117 -6.49 10.41 5.64
C THR A 117 -6.99 10.02 4.26
N ALA A 118 -6.47 8.92 3.74
CA ALA A 118 -7.01 8.22 2.58
C ALA A 118 -7.23 6.75 2.96
N ARG A 119 -8.32 6.15 2.49
CA ARG A 119 -8.73 4.81 2.88
C ARG A 119 -9.01 3.98 1.63
N LEU A 120 -8.34 2.84 1.53
CA LEU A 120 -8.57 1.84 0.49
C LEU A 120 -9.16 0.60 1.18
N GLU A 121 -10.34 0.18 0.74
CA GLU A 121 -11.08 -0.95 1.29
C GLU A 121 -11.01 -2.13 0.33
N SER A 122 -10.76 -3.32 0.86
CA SER A 122 -10.80 -4.57 0.10
C SER A 122 -12.24 -4.93 -0.27
N PRO A 123 -12.46 -5.77 -1.30
CA PRO A 123 -13.75 -6.43 -1.46
C PRO A 123 -14.10 -7.26 -0.21
N GLU A 124 -15.37 -7.62 -0.07
CA GLU A 124 -15.80 -8.56 0.97
C GLU A 124 -15.16 -9.92 0.74
N LEU A 125 -14.48 -10.44 1.77
CA LEU A 125 -13.82 -11.73 1.71
C LEU A 125 -14.65 -12.77 2.47
N SER A 126 -14.99 -13.87 1.79
CA SER A 126 -15.66 -15.03 2.38
C SER A 126 -14.65 -16.16 2.57
N LEU A 127 -13.90 -16.10 3.67
CA LEU A 127 -12.81 -17.04 3.95
C LEU A 127 -13.29 -18.13 4.91
N GLU A 128 -13.34 -19.38 4.42
CA GLU A 128 -13.78 -20.52 5.23
C GLU A 128 -12.70 -21.06 6.19
N ASN A 129 -11.43 -20.70 5.94
CA ASN A 129 -10.27 -21.13 6.72
C ASN A 129 -9.37 -19.94 7.10
N PRO A 130 -8.56 -20.05 8.18
CA PRO A 130 -7.58 -19.03 8.53
C PRO A 130 -6.56 -18.82 7.42
N VAL A 131 -6.45 -17.59 6.92
CA VAL A 131 -5.48 -17.20 5.89
C VAL A 131 -4.33 -16.42 6.50
N CYS A 132 -3.14 -16.47 5.91
CA CYS A 132 -2.07 -15.53 6.20
C CYS A 132 -2.14 -14.34 5.23
N PHE A 133 -2.56 -13.19 5.75
CA PHE A 133 -2.51 -11.91 5.06
C PHE A 133 -1.08 -11.34 5.06
N SER A 134 -0.58 -10.96 3.90
CA SER A 134 0.81 -10.60 3.63
C SER A 134 0.79 -9.42 2.70
N PHE A 135 1.68 -8.45 2.82
CA PHE A 135 1.77 -7.30 1.91
C PHE A 135 3.18 -6.71 1.94
N TRP A 136 3.60 -6.15 0.82
CA TRP A 136 4.74 -5.28 0.62
C TRP A 136 4.36 -3.86 1.00
N ILE A 137 5.29 -3.04 1.46
CA ILE A 137 5.04 -1.64 1.80
C ILE A 137 6.25 -0.76 1.48
N ASN A 138 6.07 0.32 0.70
CA ASN A 138 7.10 1.33 0.42
C ASN A 138 6.75 2.61 1.15
N MET A 139 7.36 2.82 2.31
CA MET A 139 7.19 4.04 3.07
C MET A 139 8.47 4.88 3.00
N TYR A 140 8.51 5.96 2.22
CA TYR A 140 9.71 6.78 1.98
C TYR A 140 9.62 8.29 2.31
N GLY A 141 10.29 8.66 3.41
CA GLY A 141 10.42 10.00 4.01
C GLY A 141 9.52 10.19 5.25
N GLU A 142 9.53 11.39 5.84
CA GLU A 142 9.03 11.91 7.12
C GLU A 142 7.64 12.66 7.25
N GLY A 143 6.85 12.86 6.20
CA GLY A 143 5.58 13.62 6.09
C GLY A 143 4.42 12.82 5.48
N ILE A 144 4.64 11.52 5.39
CA ILE A 144 3.66 10.56 5.86
C ILE A 144 4.16 10.19 7.26
N GLY A 145 3.28 9.68 8.11
CA GLY A 145 3.76 8.97 9.30
C GLY A 145 3.57 7.45 9.19
N ARG A 146 2.40 6.89 9.51
CA ARG A 146 2.18 5.44 9.63
C ARG A 146 1.26 4.90 8.55
N LEU A 147 0.94 3.61 8.61
CA LEU A 147 -0.13 2.87 7.93
C LEU A 147 -0.59 1.82 8.96
N ARG A 148 -1.90 1.68 9.22
CA ARG A 148 -2.47 0.89 10.34
C ARG A 148 -3.36 -0.23 9.83
#